data_AF-A0A527YX20-F1
#
_entry.id   AF-A0A527YX20-F1
#
_cell.length_a   1.000
_cell.length_b   1.000
_cell.length_c   1.000
_cell.angle_alpha   90.00
_cell.angle_beta   90.00
_cell.angle_gamma   90.00
#
_symmetry.space_group_name_H-M   'P 1'
#
loop_
_entity.id
_entity.type
_entity.pdbx_description
1 polymer ?
#
loop_
_entity_poly.entity_id
_entity_poly.type
_entity_poly.pdbx_seq_one_letter_code
_entity_poly.pdbx_strand_id
1 'polypeptide(L)'
;MAVADDIALIQKQEATLVFSVFDEAVAFTIGSAIRDRALAQGLPIIVDIRTFDRPLFYAAMPGSNASNPDWARRKINVVQRFLKSTYRMVLE
;
A
#
# COMPACT_ATOMS: atom_id res chain seq x y z
N MET A 1 -17.53 5.16 -13.82
CA MET A 1 -16.49 4.62 -14.70
C MET A 1 -16.81 3.16 -14.93
N ALA A 2 -16.63 2.63 -16.15
CA ALA A 2 -16.84 1.22 -16.38
C ALA A 2 -15.71 0.42 -15.69
N VAL A 3 -15.97 -0.80 -15.23
CA VAL A 3 -14.96 -1.66 -14.60
C VAL A 3 -13.70 -1.81 -15.47
N ALA A 4 -13.88 -1.85 -16.79
CA ALA A 4 -12.78 -1.88 -17.75
C ALA A 4 -11.88 -0.63 -17.70
N ASP A 5 -12.45 0.55 -17.48
CA ASP A 5 -11.71 1.81 -17.36
C ASP A 5 -10.85 1.81 -16.08
N ASP A 6 -11.40 1.31 -14.97
CA ASP A 6 -10.69 1.21 -13.69
C ASP A 6 -9.52 0.22 -13.79
N ILE A 7 -9.72 -0.94 -14.42
CA ILE A 7 -8.65 -1.92 -14.66
C ILE A 7 -7.52 -1.29 -15.48
N ALA A 8 -7.85 -0.59 -16.57
CA ALA A 8 -6.87 0.07 -17.42
C ALA A 8 -6.09 1.16 -16.66
N LEU A 9 -6.78 1.94 -15.83
CA LEU A 9 -6.16 2.96 -15.00
C LEU A 9 -5.19 2.35 -13.98
N ILE A 10 -5.60 1.29 -13.28
CA ILE A 10 -4.76 0.63 -12.28
C ILE A 10 -3.52 0.00 -12.94
N GLN A 11 -3.68 -0.67 -14.08
CA GLN A 11 -2.54 -1.22 -14.84
C GLN A 11 -1.53 -0.13 -15.21
N LYS A 12 -2.02 1.04 -15.67
CA LYS A 12 -1.15 2.19 -15.93
C LYS A 12 -0.44 2.66 -14.67
N GLN A 13 -1.16 2.82 -13.56
CA GLN A 13 -0.57 3.24 -12.29
C GLN A 13 0.50 2.27 -11.81
N GLU A 14 0.24 0.96 -11.82
CA GLU A 14 1.20 -0.10 -11.47
C GLU A 14 2.48 -0.02 -12.32
N ALA A 15 2.34 0.26 -13.62
CA ALA A 15 3.50 0.41 -14.51
C ALA A 15 4.27 1.73 -14.31
N THR A 16 3.60 2.81 -13.89
CA THR A 16 4.22 4.13 -13.76
C THR A 16 4.77 4.43 -12.36
N LEU A 17 4.18 3.87 -11.31
CA LEU A 17 4.54 4.14 -9.92
C LEU A 17 5.67 3.20 -9.47
N VAL A 18 6.78 3.25 -10.21
CA VAL A 18 7.98 2.45 -9.96
C VAL A 18 9.15 3.39 -9.65
N PHE A 19 9.81 3.17 -8.53
CA PHE A 19 11.00 3.94 -8.14
C PHE A 19 12.22 3.49 -8.95
N SER A 20 13.07 4.42 -9.35
CA SER A 20 14.36 4.12 -9.96
C SER A 20 15.34 3.49 -8.97
N VAL A 21 15.26 3.90 -7.69
CA VAL A 21 15.98 3.34 -6.55
C VAL A 21 15.03 3.30 -5.36
N PHE A 22 15.06 2.21 -4.60
CA PHE A 22 14.24 2.04 -3.41
C PHE A 22 15.08 1.47 -2.26
N ASP A 23 15.28 2.28 -1.22
CA ASP A 23 16.02 1.94 0.00
C ASP A 23 15.21 2.29 1.27
N GLU A 24 15.82 2.08 2.43
CA GLU A 24 15.22 2.37 3.74
C GLU A 24 14.86 3.84 3.91
N ALA A 25 15.68 4.76 3.37
CA ALA A 25 15.43 6.19 3.46
C ALA A 25 14.20 6.59 2.64
N VAL A 26 14.08 6.07 1.40
CA VAL A 26 12.91 6.26 0.55
C VAL A 26 11.65 5.70 1.23
N ALA A 27 11.71 4.50 1.80
CA ALA A 27 10.59 3.90 2.53
C ALA A 27 10.15 4.76 3.72
N PHE A 28 11.10 5.30 4.50
CA PHE A 28 10.82 6.18 5.62
C PHE A 28 10.17 7.49 5.18
N THR A 29 10.67 8.13 4.12
CA THR A 29 10.11 9.38 3.58
C THR A 29 8.67 9.18 3.12
N ILE A 30 8.40 8.14 2.34
CA ILE A 30 7.04 7.84 1.84
C ILE A 30 6.10 7.52 3.01
N GLY A 31 6.53 6.63 3.91
CA GLY A 31 5.73 6.24 5.08
C GLY A 31 5.36 7.43 5.95
N SER A 32 6.31 8.32 6.19
CA SER A 32 6.11 9.56 6.96
C SER A 32 5.12 10.49 6.27
N ALA A 33 5.27 10.72 4.96
CA ALA A 33 4.35 11.56 4.20
C ALA A 33 2.90 11.03 4.22
N ILE A 34 2.71 9.71 4.09
CA ILE A 34 1.36 9.10 4.18
C ILE A 34 0.80 9.24 5.60
N ARG A 35 1.62 8.99 6.62
CA ARG A 35 1.22 9.16 8.03
C ARG A 35 0.77 10.58 8.31
N ASP A 36 1.55 11.58 7.91
CA ASP A 36 1.25 12.98 8.19
C ASP A 36 -0.06 13.41 7.52
N ARG A 37 -0.29 12.97 6.28
CA ARG A 37 -1.57 13.17 5.58
C ARG A 37 -2.73 12.48 6.31
N ALA A 38 -2.53 11.24 6.76
CA ALA A 38 -3.56 10.49 7.47
C ALA A 38 -3.93 11.16 8.80
N LEU A 39 -2.94 11.68 9.53
CA LEU A 39 -3.17 12.44 10.77
C LEU A 39 -3.91 13.76 10.50
N ALA A 40 -3.49 14.51 9.49
CA ALA A 40 -4.16 15.76 9.10
C ALA A 40 -5.63 15.55 8.71
N GLN A 41 -5.98 14.36 8.22
CA GLN A 41 -7.33 13.99 7.78
C GLN A 41 -8.09 13.12 8.80
N GLY A 42 -7.49 12.80 9.95
CA GLY A 42 -8.11 11.95 10.97
C GLY A 42 -8.43 10.52 10.50
N LEU A 43 -7.62 9.95 9.61
CA LEU A 43 -7.87 8.63 9.02
C LEU A 43 -7.37 7.48 9.93
N PRO A 44 -8.26 6.56 10.37
CA PRO A 44 -7.89 5.45 11.25
C PRO A 44 -7.31 4.26 10.46
N ILE A 45 -6.18 4.47 9.79
CA ILE A 45 -5.53 3.48 8.94
C ILE A 45 -4.17 3.04 9.49
N ILE A 46 -3.61 1.99 8.90
CA ILE A 46 -2.19 1.64 9.07
C ILE A 46 -1.46 1.85 7.74
N VAL A 47 -0.16 2.09 7.82
CA VAL A 47 0.76 2.12 6.67
C VAL A 47 1.85 1.09 6.92
N ASP A 48 2.08 0.25 5.93
CA ASP A 48 3.04 -0.84 5.97
C ASP A 48 3.83 -0.86 4.66
N ILE A 49 5.12 -0.55 4.72
CA ILE A 49 6.03 -0.54 3.57
C ILE A 49 7.12 -1.57 3.84
N ARG A 50 7.31 -2.47 2.88
CA ARG A 50 8.20 -3.62 3.02
C ARG A 50 8.71 -4.12 1.67
N THR A 51 9.87 -4.76 1.67
CA THR A 51 10.20 -5.77 0.66
C THR A 51 9.47 -7.08 1.00
N PHE A 52 9.53 -8.09 0.12
CA PHE A 52 8.85 -9.37 0.38
C PHE A 52 9.31 -10.07 1.66
N ASP A 53 10.52 -9.79 2.11
CA ASP A 53 11.20 -10.44 3.23
C ASP A 53 11.41 -9.51 4.45
N ARG A 54 11.28 -8.19 4.30
CA ARG A 54 11.69 -7.25 5.35
C ARG A 54 10.76 -6.03 5.48
N PRO A 55 10.18 -5.78 6.67
CA PRO A 55 9.47 -4.52 6.93
C PRO A 55 10.46 -3.36 7.01
N LEU A 56 10.12 -2.24 6.38
CA LEU A 56 10.95 -1.03 6.32
C LEU A 56 10.29 0.16 7.03
N PHE A 57 8.95 0.22 7.04
CA PHE A 57 8.19 1.24 7.75
C PHE A 57 6.84 0.68 8.19
N TYR A 58 6.44 1.00 9.43
CA TYR A 58 5.11 0.72 9.95
C TYR A 58 4.60 1.89 10.78
N ALA A 59 3.36 2.33 10.53
CA ALA A 59 2.66 3.29 11.36
C ALA A 59 1.20 2.91 11.53
N ALA A 60 0.72 2.96 12.77
CA ALA A 60 -0.69 2.82 13.11
C ALA A 60 -1.24 4.17 13.56
N MET A 61 -2.28 4.66 12.88
CA MET A 61 -2.89 5.95 13.22
C MET A 61 -3.93 5.77 14.33
N PRO A 62 -4.20 6.82 15.13
CA PRO A 62 -5.26 6.79 16.13
C PRO A 62 -6.58 6.28 15.53
N GLY A 63 -7.24 5.34 16.22
CA GLY A 63 -8.48 4.72 15.77
C GLY A 63 -8.32 3.49 14.87
N SER A 64 -7.12 3.19 14.38
CA SER A 64 -6.83 1.86 13.82
C SER A 64 -6.87 0.79 14.94
N ASN A 65 -7.09 -0.47 14.58
CA ASN A 65 -7.32 -1.55 15.54
C ASN A 65 -6.47 -2.80 15.24
N ALA A 66 -6.52 -3.77 16.15
CA ALA A 66 -5.70 -4.99 16.12
C ALA A 66 -5.95 -5.89 14.88
N SER A 67 -7.05 -5.71 14.14
CA SER A 67 -7.29 -6.46 12.90
C SER A 67 -6.53 -5.89 11.70
N ASN A 68 -6.15 -4.60 11.73
CA ASN A 68 -5.50 -3.94 10.60
C ASN A 68 -4.18 -4.63 10.16
N PRO A 69 -3.27 -5.04 11.07
CA PRO A 69 -2.06 -5.76 10.68
C PRO A 69 -2.35 -7.08 9.94
N ASP A 70 -3.36 -7.84 10.36
CA ASP A 70 -3.73 -9.09 9.69
C ASP A 70 -4.31 -8.82 8.29
N TRP A 71 -5.13 -7.78 8.15
CA TRP A 71 -5.60 -7.31 6.85
C TRP A 71 -4.45 -6.90 5.92
N ALA A 72 -3.46 -6.16 6.41
CA ALA A 72 -2.28 -5.82 5.63
C ALA A 72 -1.51 -7.08 5.21
N ARG A 73 -1.23 -7.99 6.15
CA ARG A 73 -0.56 -9.28 5.87
C ARG A 73 -1.26 -10.06 4.77
N ARG A 74 -2.60 -10.18 4.82
CA ARG A 74 -3.38 -10.87 3.79
C ARG A 74 -3.26 -10.20 2.42
N LYS A 75 -3.32 -8.87 2.37
CA LYS A 75 -3.14 -8.12 1.11
C LYS A 75 -1.73 -8.30 0.54
N ILE A 76 -0.71 -8.24 1.39
CA ILE A 76 0.69 -8.46 1.01
C ILE A 76 0.86 -9.85 0.39
N ASN A 77 0.29 -10.90 0.99
CA ASN A 77 0.39 -12.26 0.46
C ASN A 77 -0.20 -12.39 -0.96
N VAL A 78 -1.32 -11.68 -1.24
CA VAL A 78 -1.90 -11.64 -2.58
C VAL A 78 -0.97 -10.93 -3.56
N VAL A 79 -0.44 -9.75 -3.19
CA VAL A 79 0.49 -9.00 -4.05
C VAL A 79 1.76 -9.81 -4.33
N GLN A 80 2.32 -10.48 -3.32
CA GLN A 80 3.51 -11.30 -3.47
C GLN A 80 3.27 -12.51 -4.40
N ARG A 81 2.08 -13.11 -4.35
CA ARG A 81 1.74 -14.27 -5.20
C ARG A 81 1.45 -13.89 -6.65
N PHE A 82 0.74 -12.79 -6.87
CA PHE A 82 0.19 -12.44 -8.19
C PHE A 82 0.89 -11.26 -8.86
N LEU A 83 1.77 -10.55 -8.15
CA LEU A 83 2.49 -9.36 -8.64
C LEU A 83 1.54 -8.27 -9.18
N LYS A 84 0.36 -8.15 -8.56
CA LYS A 84 -0.70 -7.19 -8.88
C LYS A 84 -1.26 -6.61 -7.59
N SER A 85 -1.71 -5.35 -7.64
CA SER A 85 -2.42 -4.77 -6.51
C SER A 85 -3.67 -5.59 -6.17
N THR A 86 -4.02 -5.66 -4.88
CA THR A 86 -5.22 -6.40 -4.47
C THR A 86 -6.50 -5.80 -5.04
N TYR A 87 -6.48 -4.52 -5.42
CA TYR A 87 -7.63 -3.89 -6.06
C TYR A 87 -7.83 -4.39 -7.48
N ARG A 88 -6.74 -4.47 -8.28
CA ARG A 88 -6.79 -5.10 -9.60
C ARG A 88 -7.27 -6.55 -9.55
N MET A 89 -6.79 -7.32 -8.57
CA MET A 89 -7.21 -8.72 -8.36
C MET A 89 -8.70 -8.90 -8.04
N VAL A 90 -9.38 -7.86 -7.56
CA VAL A 90 -10.83 -7.91 -7.28
C VAL A 90 -11.66 -7.56 -8.52
N LEU A 91 -11.08 -6.82 -9.46
CA LEU A 91 -11.76 -6.37 -10.67
C LEU A 91 -11.62 -7.33 -11.86
N GLU A 92 -10.55 -8.15 -11.87
CA GLU A 92 -10.30 -9.22 -12.86
C GLU A 92 -10.98 -10.53 -12.45
#